data_AF-C6PPL0-F1
#
_entry.id   AF-C6PPL0-F1
#
_cell.length_a   1.000
_cell.length_b   1.000
_cell.length_c   1.000
_cell.angle_alpha   90.00
_cell.angle_beta   90.00
_cell.angle_gamma   90.00
#
_symmetry.space_group_name_H-M   'P 1'
#
loop_
_entity.id
_entity.type
_entity.pdbx_description
1 polymer ?
#
loop_
_entity_poly.entity_id
_entity_poly.type
_entity_poly.pdbx_seq_one_letter_code
_entity_poly.pdbx_strand_id
1 'polypeptide(L)'
;MYKIVEAVEEKLIGFQNDLSIPVNVKLSYCQDSNVQSSGDVVISGKGEYISNITANGSIYFMQERSVARGGSLNAKNEIKCRIVGSTAGVATKLKVEKGGHIWIDEAYQNTVLLVGNREYVLDTPSRGVHAYLENSGDIIVDKLKL
;
A
#
# COMPACT_ATOMS: atom_id res chain seq x y z
N MET A 1 4.19 -44.88 6.66
CA MET A 1 4.33 -43.53 7.25
C MET A 1 5.10 -42.60 6.31
N TYR A 2 6.31 -42.97 5.86
CA TYR A 2 7.11 -42.17 4.89
C TYR A 2 6.40 -41.80 3.58
N LYS A 3 5.72 -42.74 2.91
CA LYS A 3 5.01 -42.47 1.63
C LYS A 3 3.89 -41.43 1.71
N ILE A 4 3.26 -41.28 2.87
CA ILE A 4 2.19 -40.29 3.05
C ILE A 4 2.80 -38.89 3.21
N VAL A 5 3.92 -38.78 3.93
CA VAL A 5 4.65 -37.52 4.09
C VAL A 5 5.17 -37.03 2.73
N GLU A 6 5.79 -37.93 1.96
CA GLU A 6 6.27 -37.64 0.59
C GLU A 6 5.15 -37.15 -0.34
N ALA A 7 3.99 -37.81 -0.32
CA ALA A 7 2.85 -37.42 -1.13
C ALA A 7 2.25 -36.06 -0.72
N VAL A 8 2.31 -35.72 0.57
CA VAL A 8 1.88 -34.42 1.09
C VAL A 8 2.87 -33.33 0.69
N GLU A 9 4.17 -33.60 0.76
CA GLU A 9 5.23 -32.67 0.32
C GLU A 9 5.14 -32.39 -1.18
N GLU A 10 4.96 -33.41 -2.02
CA GLU A 10 4.73 -33.24 -3.46
C GLU A 10 3.49 -32.38 -3.74
N LYS A 11 2.40 -32.60 -3.01
CA LYS A 11 1.17 -31.81 -3.17
C LYS A 11 1.36 -30.36 -2.73
N LEU A 12 2.10 -30.13 -1.65
CA LEU A 12 2.46 -28.79 -1.17
C LEU A 12 3.30 -28.04 -2.20
N ILE A 13 4.31 -28.70 -2.77
CA ILE A 13 5.14 -28.14 -3.85
C ILE A 13 4.27 -27.85 -5.08
N GLY A 14 3.38 -28.77 -5.46
CA GLY A 14 2.42 -28.58 -6.55
C GLY A 14 1.54 -27.34 -6.33
N PHE A 15 0.96 -27.18 -5.14
CA PHE A 15 0.13 -26.02 -4.81
C PHE A 15 0.93 -24.71 -4.69
N GLN A 16 2.19 -24.76 -4.27
CA GLN A 16 3.09 -23.61 -4.32
C GLN A 16 3.39 -23.17 -5.75
N ASN A 17 3.50 -24.12 -6.68
CA ASN A 17 3.71 -23.85 -8.10
C ASN A 17 2.41 -23.46 -8.84
N ASP A 18 1.25 -23.90 -8.34
CA ASP A 18 -0.08 -23.49 -8.80
C ASP A 18 -0.52 -22.13 -8.24
N LEU A 19 0.35 -21.40 -7.52
CA LEU A 19 0.05 -20.01 -7.15
C LEU A 19 -0.27 -19.23 -8.43
N SER A 20 -1.53 -18.80 -8.53
CA SER A 20 -2.07 -18.07 -9.67
C SER A 20 -1.12 -16.96 -10.11
N ILE A 21 -0.85 -16.88 -11.42
CA ILE A 21 -0.13 -15.75 -12.00
C ILE A 21 -0.76 -14.45 -11.46
N PRO A 22 -0.01 -13.59 -10.78
CA PRO A 22 -0.56 -12.39 -10.16
C PRO A 22 -1.24 -11.54 -11.23
N VAL A 23 -2.49 -11.14 -10.97
CA VAL A 23 -3.28 -10.33 -11.89
C VAL A 23 -3.26 -8.91 -11.39
N ASN A 24 -2.87 -7.98 -12.26
CA ASN A 24 -2.81 -6.57 -11.95
C ASN A 24 -4.14 -5.89 -12.31
N VAL A 25 -4.53 -4.89 -11.51
CA VAL A 25 -5.67 -4.01 -11.80
C VAL A 25 -5.13 -2.64 -12.19
N LYS A 26 -5.65 -2.08 -13.28
CA LYS A 26 -5.33 -0.71 -13.72
C LYS A 26 -6.62 0.08 -13.92
N LEU A 27 -6.69 1.24 -13.29
CA LEU A 27 -7.82 2.17 -13.41
C LEU A 27 -7.32 3.61 -13.37
N SER A 28 -8.10 4.55 -13.90
CA SER A 28 -7.74 5.97 -13.86
C SER A 28 -8.25 6.67 -12.59
N TYR A 29 -9.40 6.24 -12.06
CA TYR A 29 -10.04 6.82 -10.88
C TYR A 29 -11.03 5.83 -10.26
N CYS A 30 -11.15 5.83 -8.93
CA CYS A 30 -12.25 5.17 -8.22
C CYS A 30 -12.80 6.05 -7.09
N GLN A 31 -14.08 5.86 -6.79
CA GLN A 31 -14.77 6.57 -5.73
C GLN A 31 -15.74 5.61 -5.04
N ASP A 32 -15.80 5.65 -3.70
CA ASP A 32 -16.71 4.83 -2.89
C ASP A 32 -16.67 3.35 -3.33
N SER A 33 -15.46 2.83 -3.49
CA SER A 33 -15.19 1.57 -4.16
C SER A 33 -14.30 0.65 -3.32
N ASN A 34 -14.40 -0.64 -3.57
CA ASN A 34 -13.46 -1.66 -3.08
C ASN A 34 -12.73 -2.27 -4.28
N VAL A 35 -11.41 -2.12 -4.33
CA VAL A 35 -10.55 -2.62 -5.41
C VAL A 35 -9.58 -3.64 -4.82
N GLN A 36 -9.49 -4.82 -5.42
CA GLN A 36 -8.62 -5.90 -4.95
C GLN A 36 -7.83 -6.52 -6.09
N SER A 37 -6.57 -6.85 -5.84
CA SER A 37 -5.64 -7.39 -6.82
C SER A 37 -4.73 -8.45 -6.19
N SER A 38 -4.52 -9.56 -6.89
CA SER A 38 -3.51 -10.57 -6.48
C SER A 38 -2.09 -10.15 -6.85
N GLY A 39 -1.94 -9.18 -7.76
CA GLY A 39 -0.69 -8.46 -8.03
C GLY A 39 -0.79 -7.01 -7.58
N ASP A 40 -0.44 -6.11 -8.49
CA ASP A 40 -0.39 -4.67 -8.26
C ASP A 40 -1.73 -3.98 -8.57
N VAL A 41 -1.92 -2.79 -8.02
CA VAL A 41 -2.95 -1.83 -8.45
C VAL A 41 -2.29 -0.56 -8.96
N VAL A 42 -2.60 -0.19 -10.21
CA VAL A 42 -2.06 1.01 -10.86
C VAL A 42 -3.17 2.02 -11.07
N ILE A 43 -3.07 3.16 -10.40
CA ILE A 43 -3.93 4.33 -10.57
C ILE A 43 -3.27 5.28 -11.57
N SER A 44 -3.76 5.28 -12.80
CA SER A 44 -3.15 6.01 -13.92
C SER A 44 -3.73 7.40 -14.18
N GLY A 45 -4.64 7.87 -13.32
CA GLY A 45 -5.35 9.13 -13.51
C GLY A 45 -5.53 9.90 -12.20
N LYS A 46 -6.73 10.44 -11.98
CA LYS A 46 -7.03 11.41 -10.91
C LYS A 46 -6.76 10.90 -9.49
N GLY A 47 -6.75 9.59 -9.26
CA GLY A 47 -6.49 9.02 -7.95
C GLY A 47 -7.65 8.20 -7.40
N GLU A 48 -7.92 8.31 -6.10
CA GLU A 48 -9.09 7.68 -5.46
C GLU A 48 -9.79 8.66 -4.52
N TYR A 49 -11.05 8.38 -4.20
CA TYR A 49 -11.79 9.08 -3.16
C TYR A 49 -12.62 8.11 -2.32
N ILE A 50 -12.42 8.12 -0.99
CA ILE A 50 -13.15 7.29 -0.02
C ILE A 50 -13.22 5.83 -0.52
N SER A 51 -12.09 5.25 -0.88
CA SER A 51 -12.03 3.89 -1.42
C SER A 51 -11.10 3.00 -0.62
N ASN A 52 -11.34 1.69 -0.68
CA ASN A 52 -10.43 0.69 -0.13
C ASN A 52 -9.75 -0.05 -1.27
N ILE A 53 -8.42 0.03 -1.32
CA ILE A 53 -7.61 -0.61 -2.35
C ILE A 53 -6.68 -1.59 -1.66
N THR A 54 -6.74 -2.86 -2.07
CA THR A 54 -5.87 -3.91 -1.56
C THR A 54 -5.11 -4.58 -2.71
N ALA A 55 -3.79 -4.60 -2.60
CA ALA A 55 -2.88 -5.26 -3.54
C ALA A 55 -2.02 -6.28 -2.80
N ASN A 56 -1.94 -7.50 -3.31
CA ASN A 56 -0.96 -8.47 -2.82
C ASN A 56 0.47 -8.18 -3.34
N GLY A 57 0.64 -7.24 -4.26
CA GLY A 57 1.91 -6.63 -4.64
C GLY A 57 2.03 -5.21 -4.09
N SER A 58 1.95 -4.23 -4.99
CA SER A 58 2.15 -2.80 -4.74
C SER A 58 1.00 -1.93 -5.25
N ILE A 59 0.91 -0.68 -4.78
CA ILE A 59 -0.05 0.32 -5.27
C ILE A 59 0.71 1.54 -5.82
N TYR A 60 0.39 1.93 -7.07
CA TYR A 60 1.11 3.00 -7.77
C TYR A 60 0.16 4.08 -8.30
N PHE A 61 0.43 5.33 -7.94
CA PHE A 61 -0.24 6.52 -8.47
C PHE A 61 0.68 7.23 -9.47
N MET A 62 0.34 7.13 -10.76
CA MET A 62 1.30 7.45 -11.83
C MET A 62 1.31 8.95 -12.20
N GLN A 63 0.16 9.61 -12.16
CA GLN A 63 0.00 10.99 -12.61
C GLN A 63 0.41 11.97 -11.49
N GLU A 64 1.29 12.94 -11.76
CA GLU A 64 1.85 13.87 -10.76
C GLU A 64 0.83 14.54 -9.81
N ARG A 65 -0.39 14.80 -10.29
CA ARG A 65 -1.46 15.44 -9.49
C ARG A 65 -2.55 14.47 -9.01
N SER A 66 -2.29 13.17 -9.07
CA SER A 66 -3.23 12.17 -8.57
C SER A 66 -3.35 12.25 -7.06
N VAL A 67 -4.56 12.11 -6.53
CA VAL A 67 -4.85 12.28 -5.11
C VAL A 67 -5.41 10.99 -4.52
N ALA A 68 -4.85 10.50 -3.43
CA ALA A 68 -5.53 9.58 -2.53
C ALA A 68 -6.16 10.37 -1.38
N ARG A 69 -7.47 10.22 -1.15
CA ARG A 69 -8.20 11.01 -0.16
C ARG A 69 -9.35 10.18 0.43
N GLY A 70 -9.18 9.81 1.70
CA GLY A 70 -10.13 8.98 2.42
C GLY A 70 -9.87 7.49 2.20
N GLY A 71 -10.50 6.64 3.01
CA GLY A 71 -10.39 5.19 2.86
C GLY A 71 -9.00 4.64 3.21
N SER A 72 -8.65 3.50 2.60
CA SER A 72 -7.43 2.76 2.92
C SER A 72 -6.74 2.12 1.72
N LEU A 73 -5.42 2.25 1.64
CA LEU A 73 -4.56 1.61 0.66
C LEU A 73 -3.71 0.57 1.38
N ASN A 74 -3.84 -0.69 1.01
CA ASN A 74 -3.16 -1.82 1.64
C ASN A 74 -2.34 -2.55 0.57
N ALA A 75 -1.03 -2.57 0.70
CA ALA A 75 -0.14 -3.32 -0.19
C ALA A 75 0.76 -4.25 0.63
N LYS A 76 1.43 -5.21 -0.01
CA LYS A 76 2.49 -5.98 0.67
C LYS A 76 3.82 -5.26 0.62
N ASN A 77 4.20 -4.83 -0.58
CA ASN A 77 5.57 -4.40 -0.87
C ASN A 77 5.72 -2.89 -0.79
N GLU A 78 4.96 -2.15 -1.61
CA GLU A 78 5.16 -0.71 -1.72
C GLU A 78 3.86 0.03 -2.02
N ILE A 79 3.74 1.24 -1.49
CA ILE A 79 2.74 2.22 -1.93
C ILE A 79 3.49 3.48 -2.35
N LYS A 80 3.33 3.90 -3.62
CA LYS A 80 3.82 5.19 -4.11
C LYS A 80 2.65 6.08 -4.49
N CYS A 81 2.44 7.13 -3.70
CA CYS A 81 1.41 8.13 -3.90
C CYS A 81 2.02 9.47 -4.27
N ARG A 82 1.22 10.31 -4.94
CA ARG A 82 1.60 11.71 -5.22
C ARG A 82 1.11 12.61 -4.11
N ILE A 83 -0.20 12.87 -4.07
CA ILE A 83 -0.83 13.68 -3.04
C ILE A 83 -1.70 12.78 -2.16
N VAL A 84 -1.54 12.86 -0.84
CA VAL A 84 -2.37 12.10 0.12
C VAL A 84 -3.08 13.04 1.09
N GLY A 85 -4.39 12.87 1.20
CA GLY A 85 -5.26 13.65 2.08
C GLY A 85 -5.73 14.98 1.48
N SER A 86 -5.93 15.97 2.34
CA SER A 86 -6.28 17.33 1.97
C SER A 86 -6.04 18.30 3.13
N THR A 87 -6.06 19.61 2.84
CA THR A 87 -6.03 20.68 3.85
C THR A 87 -7.13 20.57 4.91
N ALA A 88 -8.25 19.93 4.59
CA ALA A 88 -9.33 19.64 5.53
C ALA A 88 -9.00 18.51 6.53
N GLY A 89 -7.83 17.86 6.42
CA GLY A 89 -7.41 16.80 7.32
C GLY A 89 -8.20 15.49 7.13
N VAL A 90 -8.64 15.20 5.91
CA VAL A 90 -9.34 13.94 5.59
C VAL A 90 -8.41 12.76 5.85
N ALA A 91 -8.77 11.94 6.85
CA ALA A 91 -7.99 10.78 7.25
C ALA A 91 -7.85 9.79 6.08
N THR A 92 -6.62 9.43 5.74
CA THR A 92 -6.29 8.53 4.63
C THR A 92 -5.21 7.57 5.10
N LYS A 93 -5.48 6.26 5.01
CA LYS A 93 -4.63 5.22 5.62
C LYS A 93 -3.83 4.48 4.55
N LEU A 94 -2.50 4.47 4.68
CA LEU A 94 -1.60 3.71 3.81
C LEU A 94 -0.91 2.64 4.65
N LYS A 95 -0.98 1.38 4.22
CA LYS A 95 -0.45 0.24 4.94
C LYS A 95 0.37 -0.66 4.02
N VAL A 96 1.56 -1.01 4.49
CA VAL A 96 2.43 -2.04 3.90
C VAL A 96 2.82 -3.10 4.92
N GLU A 97 3.29 -4.26 4.47
CA GLU A 97 3.81 -5.30 5.38
C GLU A 97 5.17 -4.90 5.98
N LYS A 98 5.73 -5.75 6.85
CA LYS A 98 6.92 -5.43 7.68
C LYS A 98 8.15 -5.00 6.84
N GLY A 99 8.33 -5.55 5.65
CA GLY A 99 9.43 -5.21 4.75
C GLY A 99 9.11 -4.16 3.69
N GLY A 100 7.91 -3.56 3.77
CA GLY A 100 7.44 -2.66 2.75
C GLY A 100 7.78 -1.19 2.98
N HIS A 101 7.56 -0.39 1.94
CA HIS A 101 7.84 1.05 1.96
C HIS A 101 6.64 1.87 1.49
N ILE A 102 6.44 3.04 2.10
CA ILE A 102 5.44 4.01 1.67
C ILE A 102 6.16 5.29 1.23
N TRP A 103 5.90 5.73 0.02
CA TRP A 103 6.44 6.97 -0.56
C TRP A 103 5.31 7.92 -0.93
N ILE A 104 5.44 9.18 -0.54
CA ILE A 104 4.44 10.21 -0.84
C ILE A 104 5.15 11.52 -1.20
N ASP A 105 4.81 12.09 -2.37
CA ASP A 105 5.36 13.38 -2.78
C ASP A 105 4.87 14.51 -1.85
N GLU A 106 3.57 14.58 -1.58
CA GLU A 106 2.93 15.52 -0.65
C GLU A 106 1.85 14.82 0.21
N ALA A 107 1.94 14.94 1.53
CA ALA A 107 0.98 14.38 2.47
C ALA A 107 0.45 15.46 3.41
N TYR A 108 -0.87 15.50 3.57
CA TYR A 108 -1.54 16.39 4.51
C TYR A 108 -1.71 15.74 5.88
N GLN A 109 -2.01 16.55 6.89
CA GLN A 109 -2.29 16.08 8.25
C GLN A 109 -3.39 15.00 8.27
N ASN A 110 -3.34 14.11 9.25
CA ASN A 110 -4.18 12.91 9.38
C ASN A 110 -3.93 11.84 8.30
N THR A 111 -2.88 11.96 7.49
CA THR A 111 -2.35 10.81 6.75
C THR A 111 -1.77 9.80 7.75
N VAL A 112 -2.25 8.56 7.70
CA VAL A 112 -1.85 7.49 8.61
C VAL A 112 -0.98 6.50 7.84
N LEU A 113 0.26 6.30 8.32
CA LEU A 113 1.27 5.44 7.72
C LEU A 113 1.45 4.20 8.59
N LEU A 114 1.27 3.00 8.03
CA LEU A 114 1.47 1.74 8.71
C LEU A 114 2.48 0.88 7.97
N VAL A 115 3.51 0.48 8.69
CA VAL A 115 4.51 -0.46 8.19
C VAL A 115 4.56 -1.64 9.16
N GLY A 116 4.11 -2.80 8.69
CA GLY A 116 3.83 -3.95 9.56
C GLY A 116 2.77 -3.62 10.62
N ASN A 117 3.19 -3.59 11.88
CA ASN A 117 2.33 -3.32 13.04
C ASN A 117 2.65 -1.99 13.74
N ARG A 118 3.45 -1.12 13.11
CA ARG A 118 3.75 0.22 13.61
C ARG A 118 2.91 1.23 12.85
N GLU A 119 2.41 2.23 13.56
CA GLU A 119 1.58 3.30 13.01
C GLU A 119 2.23 4.64 13.31
N TYR A 120 2.18 5.55 12.33
CA TYR A 120 2.56 6.94 12.46
C TYR A 120 1.48 7.81 11.83
N VAL A 121 1.01 8.83 12.55
CA VAL A 121 0.03 9.80 12.06
C VAL A 121 0.74 11.11 11.77
N LEU A 122 0.60 11.60 10.55
CA LEU A 122 1.16 12.88 10.16
C LEU A 122 0.38 14.03 10.81
N ASP A 123 1.07 14.85 11.59
CA ASP A 123 0.53 15.99 12.33
C ASP A 123 0.51 17.29 11.52
N THR A 124 1.42 17.41 10.56
CA THR A 124 1.67 18.62 9.77
C THR A 124 1.88 18.26 8.30
N PRO A 125 1.34 19.06 7.36
CA PRO A 125 1.61 18.87 5.95
C PRO A 125 3.12 18.75 5.67
N SER A 126 3.49 17.70 4.95
CA SER A 126 4.88 17.36 4.66
C SER A 126 5.05 16.92 3.21
N ARG A 127 6.27 17.06 2.68
CA ARG A 127 6.67 16.62 1.34
C ARG A 127 7.82 15.62 1.41
N GLY A 128 7.95 14.80 0.37
CA GLY A 128 8.98 13.79 0.25
C GLY A 128 8.93 12.80 1.42
N VAL A 129 7.74 12.31 1.75
CA VAL A 129 7.53 11.41 2.89
C VAL A 129 7.96 10.00 2.50
N HIS A 130 8.81 9.39 3.31
CA HIS A 130 9.20 7.99 3.20
C HIS A 130 9.02 7.30 4.55
N ALA A 131 8.17 6.27 4.60
CA ALA A 131 7.96 5.48 5.81
C ALA A 131 8.34 4.01 5.61
N TYR A 132 9.08 3.47 6.57
CA TYR A 132 9.58 2.09 6.58
C TYR A 132 9.95 1.63 8.00
N LEU A 133 10.24 0.34 8.18
CA LEU A 133 10.79 -0.18 9.45
C LEU A 133 12.29 -0.31 9.36
N GLU A 134 13.01 0.17 10.37
CA GLU A 134 14.43 -0.15 10.53
C GLU A 134 14.59 -1.57 11.13
N ASN A 135 15.82 -2.08 11.15
CA ASN A 135 16.18 -3.38 11.71
C ASN A 135 15.75 -3.57 13.18
N SER A 136 15.63 -2.48 13.96
CA SER A 136 15.12 -2.51 15.34
C SER A 136 13.62 -2.85 15.43
N GLY A 137 12.87 -2.68 14.34
CA GLY A 137 11.42 -2.78 14.31
C GLY A 137 10.69 -1.47 14.69
N ASP A 138 11.42 -0.36 14.75
CA ASP A 138 10.85 0.98 14.87
C ASP A 138 10.49 1.54 13.49
N ILE A 139 9.40 2.31 13.44
CA ILE A 139 9.00 3.01 12.22
C ILE A 139 9.80 4.29 12.07
N ILE A 140 10.44 4.43 10.92
CA ILE A 140 11.11 5.65 10.49
C ILE A 140 10.20 6.35 9.49
N VAL A 141 10.07 7.67 9.63
CA VAL A 141 9.32 8.53 8.72
C VAL A 141 10.18 9.75 8.37
N ASP A 142 10.89 9.65 7.26
CA ASP A 142 11.64 10.78 6.69
C ASP A 142 10.66 11.72 6.01
N LYS A 143 10.77 13.02 6.30
CA LYS A 143 9.86 14.04 5.74
C LYS A 143 10.46 15.44 5.82
N LEU A 144 10.07 16.31 4.90
CA LEU A 144 10.31 17.75 4.95
C LEU A 144 8.98 18.47 5.18
N LYS A 145 8.97 19.59 5.91
CA LYS A 145 7.77 20.42 5.97
C LYS A 145 7.42 20.97 4.58
N LEU A 146 6.13 20.99 4.28
CA LEU A 146 5.57 21.65 3.09
C LEU A 146 5.78 23.16 3.15
#